data_AF-A0A7G2CV95-F1
#
_entry.id   AF-A0A7G2CV95-F1
#
_cell.length_a   1.000
_cell.length_b   1.000
_cell.length_c   1.000
_cell.angle_alpha   90.00
_cell.angle_beta   90.00
_cell.angle_gamma   90.00
#
_symmetry.space_group_name_H-M   'P 1'
#
loop_
_entity.id
_entity.type
_entity.pdbx_description
1 polymer ?
#
loop_
_entity_poly.entity_id
_entity_poly.type
_entity_poly.pdbx_seq_one_letter_code
_entity_poly.pdbx_strand_id
1 'polypeptide(L)'
;MTETSFLFTIAERESIYRAASEFNTRPVSFVTRLFYPLWYFLSVYFISELVAPNSITLVGVIASMQAYQIVHSYTCSLTDSGRLRQEVLSSLGAFGLRGARHNSTIMNMTTEGISTQFESFWEVGRQTQTTTVIAVLLLMVAILCGSVDGVHAKRCRSATSLGDIFSRACSSLSRLFIALTLLEVFHIDLISNKWYIVMSMQLIEFNTVLGRINANNLRKQKVKNIAYTLTYLFRDSELSFLLLLLLVTRWCAPDFAARHIAHHLNQTEKVRLFYISTLVITFINIALLKMKRKTKSAIAFTFAMRAVPFFIFSRSVSSTRSPSLVTPSSLACSI
;
A
#
# COMPACT_ATOMS: atom_id res chain seq x y z
N MET A 1 -38.45 -3.23 24.09
CA MET A 1 -37.07 -2.77 24.37
C MET A 1 -36.92 -1.35 23.83
N THR A 2 -37.04 -0.36 24.72
CA THR A 2 -36.96 1.08 24.42
C THR A 2 -35.54 1.57 24.67
N GLU A 3 -34.66 1.41 23.69
CA GLU A 3 -33.32 2.01 23.74
C GLU A 3 -33.40 3.49 23.35
N THR A 4 -33.75 4.31 24.33
CA THR A 4 -33.54 5.76 24.29
C THR A 4 -32.05 6.03 24.29
N SER A 5 -31.43 6.12 23.12
CA SER A 5 -30.16 6.81 22.99
C SER A 5 -30.31 8.19 23.65
N PHE A 6 -29.57 8.39 24.74
CA PHE A 6 -29.79 9.40 25.78
C PHE A 6 -29.78 10.86 25.29
N LEU A 7 -29.38 11.12 24.04
CA LEU A 7 -29.08 12.47 23.56
C LEU A 7 -30.01 12.99 22.47
N PHE A 8 -30.83 12.13 21.83
CA PHE A 8 -31.65 12.56 20.69
C PHE A 8 -33.03 11.92 20.68
N THR A 9 -34.04 12.75 20.46
CA THR A 9 -35.41 12.30 20.17
C THR A 9 -35.45 11.50 18.86
N ILE A 10 -36.52 10.70 18.68
CA ILE A 10 -36.71 9.90 17.45
C ILE A 10 -36.82 10.82 16.23
N ALA A 11 -37.52 11.95 16.36
CA ALA A 11 -37.68 12.94 15.29
C ALA A 11 -36.36 13.60 14.89
N GLU A 12 -35.50 13.94 15.85
CA GLU A 12 -34.16 14.49 15.56
C GLU A 12 -33.28 13.45 14.86
N ARG A 13 -33.35 12.18 15.28
CA ARG A 13 -32.64 11.09 14.59
C ARG A 13 -33.11 10.93 13.15
N GLU A 14 -34.41 10.97 12.90
CA GLU A 14 -34.93 10.93 11.54
C GLU A 14 -34.52 12.16 10.72
N SER A 15 -34.51 13.35 11.32
CA SER A 15 -34.04 14.58 10.66
C SER A 15 -32.57 14.49 10.28
N ILE A 16 -31.70 14.05 11.21
CA ILE A 16 -30.27 13.82 10.97
C ILE A 16 -30.08 12.74 9.89
N TYR A 17 -30.86 11.66 9.94
CA TYR A 17 -30.80 10.60 8.95
C TYR A 17 -31.25 11.08 7.57
N ARG A 18 -32.35 11.83 7.47
CA ARG A 18 -32.83 12.39 6.19
C ARG A 18 -31.83 13.37 5.62
N ALA A 19 -31.29 14.28 6.44
CA ALA A 19 -30.22 15.19 6.04
C ALA A 19 -28.99 14.41 5.54
N ALA A 20 -28.55 13.37 6.26
CA ALA A 20 -27.43 12.52 5.85
C ALA A 20 -27.74 11.70 4.58
N SER A 21 -28.98 11.26 4.39
CA SER A 21 -29.43 10.50 3.23
C SER A 21 -29.55 11.36 1.95
N GLU A 22 -29.87 12.65 2.08
CA GLU A 22 -29.84 13.61 0.98
C GLU A 22 -28.41 13.89 0.50
N PHE A 23 -27.41 13.76 1.40
CA PHE A 23 -25.99 13.79 1.00
C PHE A 23 -25.51 12.50 0.32
N ASN A 24 -26.35 11.47 0.21
CA ASN A 24 -26.05 10.20 -0.47
C ASN A 24 -26.20 10.29 -2.00
N THR A 25 -25.98 11.48 -2.57
CA THR A 25 -25.85 11.72 -4.02
C THR A 25 -24.47 11.34 -4.56
N ARG A 26 -23.71 10.53 -3.81
CA ARG A 26 -22.46 9.98 -4.32
C ARG A 26 -22.84 9.04 -5.46
N PRO A 27 -22.25 9.19 -6.66
CA PRO A 27 -22.33 8.13 -7.66
C PRO A 27 -21.92 6.81 -7.00
N VAL A 28 -22.43 5.67 -7.43
CA VAL A 28 -21.97 4.39 -6.86
C VAL A 28 -20.62 4.06 -7.51
N SER A 29 -19.64 3.57 -6.74
CA SER A 29 -18.34 3.17 -7.30
C SER A 29 -18.55 2.00 -8.26
N PHE A 30 -17.66 1.79 -9.24
CA PHE A 30 -17.85 0.70 -10.20
C PHE A 30 -17.81 -0.65 -9.48
N VAL A 31 -16.81 -0.83 -8.60
CA VAL A 31 -16.66 -2.03 -7.76
C VAL A 31 -17.90 -2.22 -6.90
N THR A 32 -18.41 -1.15 -6.27
CA THR A 32 -19.65 -1.23 -5.49
C THR A 32 -20.83 -1.66 -6.32
N ARG A 33 -21.02 -1.09 -7.51
CA ARG A 33 -22.16 -1.47 -8.35
C ARG A 33 -22.08 -2.94 -8.76
N LEU A 34 -20.89 -3.42 -9.12
CA LEU A 34 -20.68 -4.80 -9.54
C LEU A 34 -20.93 -5.80 -8.42
N PHE A 35 -20.41 -5.54 -7.22
CA PHE A 35 -20.46 -6.48 -6.09
C PHE A 35 -21.56 -6.19 -5.06
N TYR A 36 -22.40 -5.17 -5.28
CA TYR A 36 -23.48 -4.81 -4.35
C TYR A 36 -24.40 -6.00 -3.98
N PRO A 37 -24.86 -6.85 -4.94
CA PRO A 37 -25.71 -7.98 -4.59
C PRO A 37 -25.04 -8.94 -3.61
N LEU A 38 -23.75 -9.21 -3.81
CA LEU A 38 -22.95 -10.05 -2.94
C LEU A 38 -22.80 -9.44 -1.54
N TRP A 39 -22.51 -8.14 -1.46
CA TRP A 39 -22.35 -7.46 -0.17
C TRP A 39 -23.66 -7.37 0.62
N TYR A 40 -24.77 -7.15 -0.09
CA TYR A 40 -26.09 -7.16 0.52
C TYR A 40 -26.44 -8.56 1.05
N PHE A 41 -26.19 -9.60 0.26
CA PHE A 41 -26.35 -10.99 0.69
C PHE A 41 -25.53 -11.29 1.94
N LEU A 42 -24.23 -10.98 1.94
CA LEU A 42 -23.37 -11.16 3.11
C LEU A 42 -23.89 -10.40 4.35
N SER A 43 -24.31 -9.16 4.17
CA SER A 43 -24.84 -8.33 5.25
C SER A 43 -26.13 -8.90 5.86
N VAL A 44 -27.02 -9.48 5.06
CA VAL A 44 -28.31 -10.00 5.51
C VAL A 44 -28.16 -11.37 6.18
N TYR A 45 -27.40 -12.28 5.56
CA TYR A 45 -27.39 -13.68 5.98
C TYR A 45 -26.28 -14.02 6.98
N PHE A 46 -25.15 -13.31 6.97
CA PHE A 46 -23.98 -13.67 7.79
C PHE A 46 -23.70 -12.73 8.95
N ILE A 47 -24.30 -11.53 8.96
CA ILE A 47 -23.99 -10.51 9.96
C ILE A 47 -25.24 -10.19 10.77
N SER A 48 -25.18 -10.50 12.07
CA SER A 48 -26.22 -10.14 13.03
C SER A 48 -26.38 -8.61 13.12
N GLU A 49 -27.61 -8.15 13.32
CA GLU A 49 -27.91 -6.72 13.55
C GLU A 49 -27.29 -6.16 14.83
N LEU A 50 -26.85 -7.03 15.74
CA LEU A 50 -26.14 -6.67 16.96
C LEU A 50 -24.67 -6.25 16.72
N VAL A 51 -24.12 -6.55 15.54
CA VAL A 51 -22.72 -6.23 15.22
C VAL A 51 -22.62 -4.76 14.79
N ALA A 52 -21.83 -3.97 15.51
CA ALA A 52 -21.59 -2.59 15.12
C ALA A 52 -20.83 -2.53 13.77
N PRO A 53 -21.24 -1.66 12.82
CA PRO A 53 -20.54 -1.51 11.54
C PRO A 53 -19.04 -1.21 11.70
N ASN A 54 -18.68 -0.40 12.69
CA ASN A 54 -17.29 -0.04 12.99
C ASN A 54 -16.43 -1.27 13.34
N SER A 55 -17.00 -2.29 13.97
CA SER A 55 -16.29 -3.54 14.28
C SER A 55 -15.96 -4.31 13.01
N ILE A 56 -16.86 -4.32 12.02
CA ILE A 56 -16.63 -4.94 10.71
C ILE A 56 -15.47 -4.23 10.01
N THR A 57 -15.46 -2.89 10.00
CA THR A 57 -14.35 -2.11 9.42
C THR A 57 -13.02 -2.42 10.11
N LEU A 58 -13.02 -2.52 11.44
CA LEU A 58 -11.82 -2.84 12.22
C LEU A 58 -11.26 -4.23 11.88
N VAL A 59 -12.13 -5.24 11.72
CA VAL A 59 -11.73 -6.58 11.25
C VAL A 59 -11.03 -6.48 9.90
N GLY A 60 -11.51 -5.63 8.99
CA GLY A 60 -10.86 -5.40 7.70
C GLY A 60 -9.46 -4.80 7.83
N VAL A 61 -9.27 -3.84 8.74
CA VAL A 61 -7.94 -3.27 9.03
C VAL A 61 -7.00 -4.34 9.59
N ILE A 62 -7.46 -5.12 10.58
CA ILE A 62 -6.68 -6.19 11.19
C ILE A 62 -6.29 -7.23 10.13
N ALA A 63 -7.21 -7.63 9.26
CA ALA A 63 -6.92 -8.56 8.17
C ALA A 63 -5.82 -8.02 7.22
N SER A 64 -5.87 -6.74 6.86
CA SER A 64 -4.83 -6.13 6.03
C SER A 64 -3.46 -6.02 6.74
N MET A 65 -3.46 -5.74 8.05
CA MET A 65 -2.25 -5.74 8.86
C MET A 65 -1.64 -7.15 8.98
N GLN A 66 -2.48 -8.17 9.19
CA GLN A 66 -2.05 -9.58 9.23
C GLN A 66 -1.47 -10.03 7.89
N ALA A 67 -2.07 -9.63 6.77
CA ALA A 67 -1.53 -9.91 5.44
C ALA A 67 -0.11 -9.35 5.28
N TYR A 68 0.12 -8.10 5.71
CA TYR A 68 1.44 -7.49 5.69
C TYR A 68 2.43 -8.23 6.60
N GLN A 69 2.05 -8.52 7.85
CA GLN A 69 2.91 -9.21 8.81
C GLN A 69 3.36 -10.58 8.31
N ILE A 70 2.44 -11.38 7.77
CA ILE A 70 2.73 -12.72 7.23
C ILE A 70 3.75 -12.63 6.09
N VAL A 71 3.53 -11.72 5.13
CA VAL A 71 4.46 -11.53 4.00
C VAL A 71 5.82 -11.02 4.51
N HIS A 72 5.83 -10.02 5.38
CA HIS A 72 7.05 -9.41 5.89
C HIS A 72 7.91 -10.40 6.69
N SER A 73 7.32 -11.14 7.64
CA SER A 73 8.03 -12.17 8.42
C SER A 73 8.63 -13.27 7.55
N TYR A 74 7.92 -13.66 6.49
CA TYR A 74 8.41 -14.62 5.52
C TYR A 74 9.60 -14.08 4.71
N THR A 75 9.50 -12.86 4.19
CA THR A 75 10.61 -12.21 3.44
C THR A 75 11.86 -12.02 4.30
N CYS A 76 11.72 -11.63 5.56
CA CYS A 76 12.84 -11.53 6.50
C CYS A 76 13.51 -12.88 6.73
N SER A 77 12.72 -13.93 6.99
CA SER A 77 13.24 -15.28 7.25
C SER A 77 14.03 -15.84 6.06
N LEU A 78 13.61 -15.51 4.83
CA LEU A 78 14.31 -15.89 3.61
C LEU A 78 15.69 -15.20 3.51
N THR A 79 15.75 -13.92 3.88
CA THR A 79 16.99 -13.12 3.85
C THR A 79 18.01 -13.64 4.87
N ASP A 80 17.56 -13.95 6.09
CA ASP A 80 18.42 -14.47 7.15
C ASP A 80 18.96 -15.87 6.82
N SER A 81 18.13 -16.73 6.24
CA SER A 81 18.55 -18.07 5.81
C SER A 81 19.63 -18.01 4.73
N GLY A 82 19.53 -17.06 3.79
CA GLY A 82 20.54 -16.82 2.77
C GLY A 82 21.88 -16.37 3.36
N ARG A 83 21.83 -15.44 4.32
CA ARG A 83 23.02 -14.94 5.02
C ARG A 83 23.72 -16.04 5.81
N LEU A 84 22.98 -16.83 6.58
CA LEU A 84 23.55 -17.94 7.35
C LEU A 84 24.23 -18.97 6.45
N ARG A 85 23.60 -19.32 5.32
CA ARG A 85 24.20 -20.25 4.34
C ARG A 85 25.51 -19.71 3.79
N GLN A 86 25.59 -18.41 3.51
CA GLN A 86 26.80 -17.77 3.01
C GLN A 86 27.91 -17.72 4.08
N GLU A 87 27.56 -17.44 5.34
CA GLU A 87 28.50 -17.48 6.47
C GLU A 87 29.04 -18.90 6.70
N VAL A 88 28.19 -19.93 6.63
CA VAL A 88 28.62 -21.34 6.74
C VAL A 88 29.54 -21.75 5.59
N LEU A 89 29.20 -21.39 4.35
CA LEU A 89 30.06 -21.69 3.19
C LEU A 89 31.42 -20.98 3.27
N SER A 90 31.44 -19.73 3.74
CA SER A 90 32.68 -18.99 3.95
C SER A 90 33.54 -19.61 5.06
N SER A 91 32.90 -20.10 6.14
CA SER A 91 33.58 -20.78 7.24
C SER A 91 34.16 -22.12 6.79
N LEU A 92 33.38 -22.93 6.05
CA LEU A 92 33.85 -24.20 5.49
C LEU A 92 35.01 -24.01 4.50
N GLY A 93 34.97 -22.95 3.69
CA GLY A 93 36.10 -22.58 2.83
C GLY A 93 37.37 -22.23 3.62
N ALA A 94 37.23 -21.55 4.77
CA ALA A 94 38.35 -21.23 5.65
C ALA A 94 38.92 -22.48 6.37
N PHE A 95 38.08 -23.46 6.69
CA PHE A 95 38.49 -24.73 7.32
C PHE A 95 39.08 -25.74 6.32
N GLY A 96 38.60 -25.79 5.08
CA GLY A 96 38.99 -26.80 4.07
C GLY A 96 40.29 -26.52 3.31
N LEU A 97 40.82 -25.29 3.33
CA LEU A 97 41.95 -24.89 2.47
C LEU A 97 43.32 -24.79 3.17
N ARG A 98 43.43 -25.10 4.47
CA ARG A 98 44.74 -25.11 5.16
C ARG A 98 45.46 -26.47 5.14
N GLY A 99 44.81 -27.55 4.74
CA GLY A 99 45.38 -28.90 4.76
C GLY A 99 45.91 -29.44 3.42
N ALA A 100 45.56 -28.85 2.29
CA ALA A 100 45.84 -29.41 0.96
C ALA A 100 46.71 -28.48 0.08
N ARG A 101 47.73 -27.85 0.66
CA ARG A 101 48.69 -26.98 -0.07
C ARG A 101 49.99 -27.69 -0.46
N HIS A 102 49.93 -29.00 -0.69
CA HIS A 102 51.07 -29.72 -1.24
C HIS A 102 50.62 -30.76 -2.24
N ASN A 103 50.96 -30.50 -3.51
CA ASN A 103 50.83 -31.36 -4.69
C ASN A 103 49.44 -31.53 -5.31
N SER A 104 49.12 -30.65 -6.28
CA SER A 104 48.51 -31.08 -7.55
C SER A 104 48.30 -29.89 -8.50
N THR A 105 49.40 -29.48 -9.14
CA THR A 105 49.35 -29.06 -10.54
C THR A 105 48.68 -30.20 -11.32
N ILE A 106 47.75 -29.90 -12.24
CA ILE A 106 46.94 -30.85 -13.06
C ILE A 106 45.56 -31.19 -12.46
N MET A 107 44.60 -30.27 -12.60
CA MET A 107 43.20 -30.58 -12.97
C MET A 107 42.44 -29.29 -13.32
N ASN A 108 42.90 -28.63 -14.39
CA ASN A 108 42.07 -27.68 -15.14
C ASN A 108 41.37 -28.48 -16.25
N MET A 109 40.30 -29.20 -15.93
CA MET A 109 39.40 -29.73 -16.94
C MET A 109 38.01 -29.90 -16.34
N THR A 110 37.06 -29.17 -16.93
CA THR A 110 35.61 -29.37 -16.85
C THR A 110 34.96 -29.24 -15.47
N THR A 111 34.94 -28.03 -14.93
CA THR A 111 33.91 -27.56 -13.99
C THR A 111 32.96 -26.55 -14.65
N GLU A 112 32.78 -26.67 -15.97
CA GLU A 112 31.64 -26.10 -16.68
C GLU A 112 30.53 -27.15 -16.65
N GLY A 113 29.44 -26.89 -15.93
CA GLY A 113 28.29 -27.80 -15.92
C GLY A 113 27.70 -28.11 -14.55
N ILE A 114 28.02 -27.34 -13.50
CA ILE A 114 27.13 -27.29 -12.34
C ILE A 114 25.87 -26.54 -12.78
N SER A 115 24.95 -27.35 -13.28
CA SER A 115 23.53 -27.14 -13.52
C SER A 115 22.78 -26.84 -12.20
N THR A 116 23.28 -25.88 -11.40
CA THR A 116 22.51 -25.21 -10.33
C THR A 116 21.52 -24.20 -10.89
N GLN A 117 21.39 -24.10 -12.22
CA GLN A 117 20.72 -22.96 -12.83
C GLN A 117 19.20 -23.10 -12.92
N PHE A 118 18.63 -24.26 -12.62
CA PHE A 118 17.18 -24.50 -12.74
C PHE A 118 16.64 -25.61 -11.83
N GLU A 119 17.30 -25.94 -10.71
CA GLU A 119 16.57 -26.52 -9.57
C GLU A 119 15.63 -25.44 -9.01
N SER A 120 14.54 -25.32 -9.76
CA SER A 120 13.20 -24.89 -9.44
C SER A 120 13.09 -23.53 -8.73
N PHE A 121 13.16 -22.47 -9.55
CA PHE A 121 12.39 -21.25 -9.30
C PHE A 121 10.95 -21.57 -8.82
N TRP A 122 10.40 -22.72 -9.24
CA TRP A 122 9.14 -23.29 -8.77
C TRP A 122 9.13 -23.86 -7.35
N GLU A 123 10.22 -24.43 -6.79
CA GLU A 123 10.23 -24.93 -5.40
C GLU A 123 10.58 -23.82 -4.41
N VAL A 124 11.55 -22.95 -4.72
CA VAL A 124 11.78 -21.71 -3.96
C VAL A 124 10.57 -20.76 -4.10
N GLY A 125 9.87 -20.83 -5.23
CA GLY A 125 8.63 -20.10 -5.47
C GLY A 125 7.41 -20.63 -4.72
N ARG A 126 7.35 -21.92 -4.37
CA ARG A 126 6.13 -22.54 -3.81
C ARG A 126 5.73 -21.92 -2.47
N GLN A 127 6.69 -21.71 -1.58
CA GLN A 127 6.41 -21.07 -0.29
C GLN A 127 6.00 -19.60 -0.46
N THR A 128 6.71 -18.85 -1.31
CA THR A 128 6.36 -17.45 -1.63
C THR A 128 4.97 -17.33 -2.26
N GLN A 129 4.59 -18.29 -3.10
CA GLN A 129 3.25 -18.39 -3.68
C GLN A 129 2.19 -18.64 -2.61
N THR A 130 2.42 -19.58 -1.67
CA THR A 130 1.46 -19.84 -0.59
C THR A 130 1.24 -18.61 0.29
N THR A 131 2.31 -17.92 0.68
CA THR A 131 2.24 -16.68 1.47
C THR A 131 1.48 -15.59 0.70
N THR A 132 1.73 -15.46 -0.60
CA THR A 132 1.03 -14.49 -1.47
C THR A 132 -0.46 -14.81 -1.57
N VAL A 133 -0.83 -16.08 -1.72
CA VAL A 133 -2.25 -16.50 -1.78
C VAL A 133 -2.96 -16.21 -0.46
N ILE A 134 -2.34 -16.54 0.69
CA ILE A 134 -2.89 -16.23 2.01
C ILE A 134 -3.08 -14.72 2.17
N ALA A 135 -2.08 -13.92 1.79
CA ALA A 135 -2.16 -12.46 1.82
C ALA A 135 -3.30 -11.94 0.93
N VAL A 136 -3.44 -12.43 -0.30
CA VAL A 136 -4.52 -12.08 -1.22
C VAL A 136 -5.90 -12.40 -0.62
N LEU A 137 -6.05 -13.56 0.02
CA LEU A 137 -7.30 -13.94 0.70
C LEU A 137 -7.61 -13.00 1.88
N LEU A 138 -6.63 -12.66 2.70
CA LEU A 138 -6.79 -11.71 3.80
C LEU A 138 -7.13 -10.29 3.30
N LEU A 139 -6.52 -9.85 2.20
CA LEU A 139 -6.83 -8.56 1.58
C LEU A 139 -8.21 -8.55 0.90
N MET A 140 -8.65 -9.68 0.36
CA MET A 140 -10.04 -9.86 -0.09
C MET A 140 -11.00 -9.68 1.09
N VAL A 141 -10.74 -10.31 2.24
CA VAL A 141 -11.53 -10.10 3.46
C VAL A 141 -11.52 -8.62 3.87
N ALA A 142 -10.36 -7.96 3.83
CA ALA A 142 -10.25 -6.54 4.17
C ALA A 142 -11.14 -5.64 3.29
N ILE A 143 -11.10 -5.85 1.97
CA ILE A 143 -11.92 -5.10 0.99
C ILE A 143 -13.41 -5.41 1.17
N LEU A 144 -13.76 -6.68 1.43
CA LEU A 144 -15.14 -7.10 1.69
C LEU A 144 -15.68 -6.44 2.96
N CYS A 145 -14.93 -6.48 4.07
CA CYS A 145 -15.32 -5.85 5.33
C CYS A 145 -15.57 -4.34 5.17
N GLY A 146 -14.67 -3.61 4.49
CA GLY A 146 -14.83 -2.18 4.24
C GLY A 146 -15.91 -1.81 3.21
N SER A 147 -16.51 -2.80 2.55
CA SER A 147 -17.64 -2.58 1.63
C SER A 147 -18.97 -2.97 2.28
N VAL A 148 -18.95 -4.06 3.07
CA VAL A 148 -20.10 -4.59 3.79
C VAL A 148 -20.48 -3.71 4.97
N ASP A 149 -19.52 -3.02 5.61
CA ASP A 149 -19.79 -2.09 6.72
C ASP A 149 -20.82 -1.00 6.34
N GLY A 150 -20.70 -0.40 5.15
CA GLY A 150 -21.59 0.65 4.67
C GLY A 150 -22.97 0.13 4.29
N VAL A 151 -23.03 -1.07 3.72
CA VAL A 151 -24.31 -1.76 3.44
C VAL A 151 -25.02 -2.12 4.75
N HIS A 152 -24.26 -2.63 5.72
CA HIS A 152 -24.75 -3.01 7.04
C HIS A 152 -25.24 -1.79 7.85
N ALA A 153 -24.46 -0.69 7.87
CA ALA A 153 -24.86 0.55 8.52
C ALA A 153 -26.15 1.13 7.94
N LYS A 154 -26.35 1.01 6.62
CA LYS A 154 -27.58 1.43 5.95
C LYS A 154 -28.77 0.54 6.33
N ARG A 155 -28.56 -0.78 6.39
CA ARG A 155 -29.59 -1.76 6.80
C ARG A 155 -30.06 -1.51 8.23
N CYS A 156 -29.12 -1.39 9.17
CA CYS A 156 -29.39 -1.21 10.59
C CYS A 156 -29.78 0.23 10.97
N ARG A 157 -29.85 1.16 10.00
CA ARG A 157 -30.09 2.60 10.23
C ARG A 157 -29.13 3.21 11.27
N SER A 158 -27.91 2.69 11.34
CA SER A 158 -26.87 3.04 12.33
C SER A 158 -25.76 3.92 11.74
N ALA A 159 -26.00 4.52 10.58
CA ALA A 159 -25.06 5.45 9.95
C ALA A 159 -24.89 6.71 10.81
N THR A 160 -23.67 6.95 11.29
CA THR A 160 -23.31 8.14 12.07
C THR A 160 -22.18 8.92 11.40
N SER A 161 -22.10 10.23 11.65
CA SER A 161 -21.01 11.07 11.14
C SER A 161 -19.64 10.62 11.67
N LEU A 162 -19.59 10.21 12.95
CA LEU A 162 -18.39 9.64 13.55
C LEU A 162 -17.99 8.32 12.87
N GLY A 163 -18.96 7.44 12.59
CA GLY A 163 -18.73 6.19 11.85
C GLY A 163 -18.16 6.41 10.45
N ASP A 164 -18.64 7.42 9.71
CA ASP A 164 -18.09 7.78 8.38
C ASP A 164 -16.66 8.34 8.47
N ILE A 165 -16.33 9.11 9.51
CA ILE A 165 -14.94 9.56 9.74
C ILE A 165 -14.05 8.35 10.08
N PHE A 166 -14.53 7.49 10.98
CA PHE A 166 -13.81 6.30 11.42
C PHE A 166 -13.55 5.33 10.27
N SER A 167 -14.56 5.06 9.44
CA SER A 167 -14.43 4.14 8.30
C SER A 167 -13.43 4.67 7.26
N ARG A 168 -13.39 5.99 7.03
CA ARG A 168 -12.38 6.61 6.16
C ARG A 168 -10.97 6.52 6.73
N ALA A 169 -10.80 6.72 8.03
CA ALA A 169 -9.50 6.56 8.68
C ALA A 169 -9.01 5.11 8.57
N CYS A 170 -9.89 4.14 8.87
CA CYS A 170 -9.61 2.72 8.72
C CYS A 170 -9.31 2.32 7.27
N SER A 171 -10.07 2.83 6.30
CA SER A 171 -9.84 2.58 4.87
C SER A 171 -8.46 3.09 4.42
N SER A 172 -8.07 4.30 4.84
CA SER A 172 -6.74 4.84 4.53
C SER A 172 -5.61 4.01 5.18
N LEU A 173 -5.80 3.57 6.43
CA LEU A 173 -4.84 2.71 7.11
C LEU A 173 -4.74 1.32 6.48
N SER A 174 -5.86 0.71 6.10
CA SER A 174 -5.87 -0.59 5.42
C SER A 174 -5.14 -0.53 4.09
N ARG A 175 -5.33 0.55 3.33
CA ARG A 175 -4.63 0.79 2.08
C ARG A 175 -3.12 0.95 2.24
N LEU A 176 -2.66 1.58 3.32
CA LEU A 176 -1.24 1.60 3.67
C LEU A 176 -0.68 0.17 3.79
N PHE A 177 -1.37 -0.71 4.52
CA PHE A 177 -0.95 -2.10 4.68
C PHE A 177 -1.04 -2.91 3.38
N ILE A 178 -2.07 -2.70 2.55
CA ILE A 178 -2.18 -3.31 1.23
C ILE A 178 -0.98 -2.91 0.35
N ALA A 179 -0.62 -1.62 0.33
CA ALA A 179 0.51 -1.12 -0.44
C ALA A 179 1.83 -1.69 0.05
N LEU A 180 2.05 -1.76 1.37
CA LEU A 180 3.24 -2.37 1.95
C LEU A 180 3.31 -3.88 1.62
N THR A 181 2.19 -4.60 1.73
CA THR A 181 2.10 -6.02 1.35
C THR A 181 2.47 -6.22 -0.11
N LEU A 182 1.96 -5.37 -1.01
CA LEU A 182 2.32 -5.36 -2.42
C LEU A 182 3.84 -5.16 -2.59
N LEU A 183 4.42 -4.15 -1.95
CA LEU A 183 5.86 -3.86 -2.07
C LEU A 183 6.74 -5.02 -1.60
N GLU A 184 6.36 -5.72 -0.52
CA GLU A 184 7.08 -6.90 -0.05
C GLU A 184 6.94 -8.09 -1.01
N VAL A 185 5.74 -8.34 -1.55
CA VAL A 185 5.50 -9.40 -2.55
C VAL A 185 6.28 -9.15 -3.85
N PHE A 186 6.53 -7.87 -4.18
CA PHE A 186 7.36 -7.46 -5.32
C PHE A 186 8.86 -7.39 -5.00
N HIS A 187 9.29 -7.76 -3.78
CA HIS A 187 10.68 -7.74 -3.32
C HIS A 187 11.37 -6.39 -3.52
N ILE A 188 10.69 -5.30 -3.17
CA ILE A 188 11.26 -3.95 -3.23
C ILE A 188 12.06 -3.69 -1.96
N ASP A 189 13.33 -4.08 -1.91
CA ASP A 189 14.11 -4.05 -0.67
C ASP A 189 14.51 -2.63 -0.20
N LEU A 190 14.61 -1.68 -1.13
CA LEU A 190 15.01 -0.32 -0.80
C LEU A 190 13.91 0.40 0.00
N ILE A 191 14.22 0.69 1.27
CA ILE A 191 13.33 1.43 2.17
C ILE A 191 12.90 2.79 1.60
N SER A 192 13.80 3.47 0.88
CA SER A 192 13.48 4.73 0.19
C SER A 192 12.41 4.56 -0.88
N ASN A 193 12.47 3.48 -1.67
CA ASN A 193 11.47 3.20 -2.71
C ASN A 193 10.12 2.85 -2.07
N LYS A 194 10.12 2.01 -1.03
CA LYS A 194 8.89 1.71 -0.26
C LYS A 194 8.24 3.00 0.25
N TRP A 195 9.04 3.90 0.84
CA TRP A 195 8.58 5.17 1.37
C TRP A 195 7.98 6.08 0.28
N TYR A 196 8.67 6.28 -0.84
CA TYR A 196 8.17 7.11 -1.94
C TYR A 196 6.86 6.58 -2.53
N ILE A 197 6.73 5.27 -2.70
CA ILE A 197 5.52 4.65 -3.27
C ILE A 197 4.35 4.82 -2.31
N VAL A 198 4.54 4.50 -1.03
CA VAL A 198 3.53 4.68 0.02
C VAL A 198 3.06 6.13 0.10
N MET A 199 4.01 7.08 0.12
CA MET A 199 3.66 8.50 0.19
C MET A 199 2.93 8.96 -1.08
N SER A 200 3.36 8.52 -2.26
CA SER A 200 2.66 8.83 -3.52
C SER A 200 1.22 8.32 -3.50
N MET A 201 0.99 7.13 -2.94
CA MET A 201 -0.36 6.57 -2.83
C MET A 201 -1.24 7.39 -1.87
N GLN A 202 -0.71 7.80 -0.71
CA GLN A 202 -1.42 8.70 0.21
C GLN A 202 -1.74 10.06 -0.44
N LEU A 203 -0.85 10.57 -1.30
CA LEU A 203 -1.09 11.78 -2.08
C LEU A 203 -2.21 11.60 -3.10
N ILE A 204 -2.26 10.46 -3.79
CA ILE A 204 -3.34 10.13 -4.73
C ILE A 204 -4.67 10.11 -3.98
N GLU A 205 -4.76 9.39 -2.85
CA GLU A 205 -5.96 9.36 -2.02
C GLU A 205 -6.40 10.77 -1.60
N PHE A 206 -5.45 11.57 -1.12
CA PHE A 206 -5.73 12.94 -0.72
C PHE A 206 -6.23 13.80 -1.90
N ASN A 207 -5.64 13.67 -3.09
CA ASN A 207 -6.11 14.35 -4.29
C ASN A 207 -7.54 13.96 -4.68
N THR A 208 -7.95 12.70 -4.48
CA THR A 208 -9.34 12.28 -4.70
C THR A 208 -10.30 12.95 -3.71
N VAL A 209 -9.87 13.15 -2.45
CA VAL A 209 -10.65 13.89 -1.44
C VAL A 209 -10.76 15.37 -1.83
N LEU A 210 -9.66 16.00 -2.22
CA LEU A 210 -9.66 17.39 -2.70
C LEU A 210 -10.56 17.56 -3.93
N GLY A 211 -10.47 16.63 -4.88
CA GLY A 211 -11.32 16.58 -6.07
C GLY A 211 -12.80 16.55 -5.72
N ARG A 212 -13.19 15.72 -4.73
CA ARG A 212 -14.58 15.66 -4.21
C ARG A 212 -15.03 16.98 -3.57
N ILE A 213 -14.18 17.61 -2.75
CA ILE A 213 -14.49 18.90 -2.13
C ILE A 213 -14.68 19.97 -3.21
N ASN A 214 -13.78 20.01 -4.20
CA ASN A 214 -13.86 20.95 -5.30
C ASN A 214 -15.13 20.74 -6.15
N ALA A 215 -15.44 19.48 -6.47
CA ALA A 215 -16.65 19.10 -7.20
C ALA A 215 -17.94 19.53 -6.49
N ASN A 216 -18.00 19.41 -5.16
CA ASN A 216 -19.14 19.87 -4.37
C ASN A 216 -19.29 21.39 -4.40
N ASN A 217 -18.18 22.14 -4.41
CA ASN A 217 -18.21 23.60 -4.56
C ASN A 217 -18.67 24.04 -5.96
N LEU A 218 -18.33 23.26 -6.99
CA LEU A 218 -18.66 23.53 -8.39
C LEU A 218 -20.07 23.09 -8.79
N ARG A 219 -20.74 22.21 -8.03
CA ARG A 219 -22.12 21.74 -8.32
C ARG A 219 -23.11 22.89 -8.54
N LYS A 220 -22.89 24.05 -7.91
CA LYS A 220 -23.71 25.25 -8.13
C LYS A 220 -23.68 25.77 -9.57
N GLN A 221 -22.66 25.45 -10.35
CA GLN A 221 -22.42 26.03 -11.68
C GLN A 221 -22.79 25.13 -12.86
N LYS A 222 -23.40 23.95 -12.67
CA LYS A 222 -23.87 23.01 -13.73
C LYS A 222 -22.85 22.57 -14.81
N VAL A 223 -21.62 23.07 -14.83
CA VAL A 223 -20.62 22.70 -15.84
C VAL A 223 -20.01 21.33 -15.52
N LYS A 224 -20.33 20.31 -16.33
CA LYS A 224 -19.70 18.98 -16.28
C LYS A 224 -18.28 19.05 -16.83
N ASN A 225 -17.31 19.34 -15.98
CA ASN A 225 -15.89 19.40 -16.37
C ASN A 225 -15.28 17.98 -16.39
N ILE A 226 -14.40 17.67 -17.35
CA ILE A 226 -13.67 16.38 -17.45
C ILE A 226 -12.90 16.07 -16.15
N ALA A 227 -12.38 17.10 -15.47
CA ALA A 227 -11.72 16.95 -14.17
C ALA A 227 -12.65 16.32 -13.10
N TYR A 228 -13.95 16.59 -13.17
CA TYR A 228 -14.95 15.94 -12.33
C TYR A 228 -14.99 14.44 -12.62
N THR A 229 -15.09 14.03 -13.89
CA THR A 229 -15.12 12.61 -14.27
C THR A 229 -13.84 11.88 -13.85
N LEU A 230 -12.67 12.49 -14.06
CA LEU A 230 -11.37 11.91 -13.71
C LEU A 230 -11.21 11.70 -12.20
N THR A 231 -11.62 12.68 -11.39
CA THR A 231 -11.61 12.54 -9.92
C THR A 231 -12.62 11.51 -9.40
N TYR A 232 -13.66 11.20 -10.19
CA TYR A 232 -14.62 10.15 -9.87
C TYR A 232 -14.19 8.74 -10.29
N LEU A 233 -13.28 8.61 -11.26
CA LEU A 233 -12.79 7.32 -11.77
C LEU A 233 -11.91 6.62 -10.73
N PHE A 234 -11.05 7.37 -10.03
CA PHE A 234 -10.14 6.83 -9.02
C PHE A 234 -10.74 6.97 -7.63
N ARG A 235 -11.73 6.14 -7.33
CA ARG A 235 -12.31 6.07 -6.00
C ARG A 235 -11.53 5.16 -5.07
N ASP A 236 -11.86 5.32 -3.80
CA ASP A 236 -11.23 4.63 -2.68
C ASP A 236 -11.26 3.09 -2.84
N SER A 237 -12.37 2.53 -3.33
CA SER A 237 -12.55 1.10 -3.61
C SER A 237 -11.78 0.61 -4.83
N GLU A 238 -11.73 1.42 -5.89
CA GLU A 238 -11.10 1.12 -7.17
C GLU A 238 -9.58 1.04 -7.01
N LEU A 239 -8.99 1.92 -6.21
CA LEU A 239 -7.57 1.87 -5.87
C LEU A 239 -7.24 0.58 -5.11
N SER A 240 -8.03 0.24 -4.09
CA SER A 240 -7.82 -1.00 -3.31
C SER A 240 -7.95 -2.25 -4.17
N PHE A 241 -8.95 -2.25 -5.07
CA PHE A 241 -9.15 -3.33 -6.04
C PHE A 241 -8.01 -3.44 -7.06
N LEU A 242 -7.48 -2.31 -7.54
CA LEU A 242 -6.33 -2.28 -8.45
C LEU A 242 -5.09 -2.87 -7.76
N LEU A 243 -4.81 -2.51 -6.51
CA LEU A 243 -3.69 -3.07 -5.74
C LEU A 243 -3.84 -4.58 -5.54
N LEU A 244 -5.05 -5.05 -5.25
CA LEU A 244 -5.35 -6.47 -5.17
C LEU A 244 -5.14 -7.16 -6.54
N LEU A 245 -5.58 -6.56 -7.63
CA LEU A 245 -5.38 -7.10 -8.98
C LEU A 245 -3.89 -7.20 -9.34
N LEU A 246 -3.06 -6.25 -8.89
CA LEU A 246 -1.60 -6.32 -9.06
C LEU A 246 -0.99 -7.51 -8.29
N LEU A 247 -1.48 -7.82 -7.08
CA LEU A 247 -1.08 -9.01 -6.34
C LEU A 247 -1.50 -10.30 -7.05
N VAL A 248 -2.75 -10.37 -7.53
CA VAL A 248 -3.23 -11.51 -8.31
C VAL A 248 -2.41 -11.67 -9.60
N THR A 249 -2.06 -10.56 -10.26
CA THR A 249 -1.21 -10.57 -11.46
C THR A 249 0.18 -11.13 -11.15
N ARG A 250 0.76 -10.77 -9.99
CA ARG A 250 2.04 -11.32 -9.54
C ARG A 250 2.00 -12.82 -9.27
N TRP A 251 0.83 -13.33 -8.86
CA TRP A 251 0.59 -14.76 -8.66
C TRP A 251 0.38 -15.49 -10.00
N CYS A 252 -0.49 -14.98 -10.87
CA CYS A 252 -0.81 -15.62 -12.15
C CYS A 252 0.30 -15.53 -13.21
N ALA A 253 1.06 -14.43 -13.22
CA ALA A 253 2.08 -14.14 -14.23
C ALA A 253 3.38 -13.61 -13.57
N PRO A 254 4.10 -14.45 -12.81
CA PRO A 254 5.26 -14.05 -12.01
C PRO A 254 6.36 -13.39 -12.87
N ASP A 255 6.66 -13.94 -14.05
CA ASP A 255 7.72 -13.42 -14.93
C ASP A 255 7.38 -12.06 -15.53
N PHE A 256 6.11 -11.84 -15.85
CA PHE A 256 5.64 -10.55 -16.37
C PHE A 256 5.73 -9.48 -15.28
N ALA A 257 5.21 -9.81 -14.09
CA ALA A 257 5.19 -8.94 -12.93
C ALA A 257 6.61 -8.59 -12.46
N ALA A 258 7.53 -9.55 -12.42
CA ALA A 258 8.93 -9.32 -12.06
C ALA A 258 9.64 -8.42 -13.10
N ARG A 259 9.52 -8.72 -14.39
CA ARG A 259 10.25 -7.99 -15.44
C ARG A 259 9.74 -6.58 -15.67
N HIS A 260 8.42 -6.35 -15.61
CA HIS A 260 7.85 -5.04 -15.96
C HIS A 260 7.55 -4.21 -14.71
N ILE A 261 6.76 -4.76 -13.78
CA ILE A 261 6.26 -4.00 -12.64
C ILE A 261 7.38 -3.82 -11.61
N ALA A 262 8.02 -4.90 -11.16
CA ALA A 262 9.08 -4.82 -10.16
C ALA A 262 10.26 -3.97 -10.66
N HIS A 263 10.64 -4.13 -11.93
CA HIS A 263 11.69 -3.33 -12.55
C HIS A 263 11.39 -1.82 -12.49
N HIS A 264 10.16 -1.40 -12.80
CA HIS A 264 9.78 0.01 -12.70
C HIS A 264 9.72 0.52 -11.26
N LEU A 265 9.23 -0.30 -10.32
CA LEU A 265 9.17 0.06 -8.90
C LEU A 265 10.54 0.09 -8.23
N ASN A 266 11.54 -0.61 -8.76
CA ASN A 266 12.90 -0.61 -8.22
C ASN A 266 13.77 0.54 -8.78
N GLN A 267 13.30 1.22 -9.82
CA GLN A 267 13.98 2.39 -10.38
C GLN A 267 13.73 3.63 -9.50
N THR A 268 14.62 3.83 -8.51
CA THR A 268 14.57 4.92 -7.53
C THR A 268 14.32 6.29 -8.16
N GLU A 269 14.97 6.58 -9.28
CA GLU A 269 14.79 7.85 -9.99
C GLU A 269 13.36 8.06 -10.51
N LYS A 270 12.75 7.02 -11.09
CA LYS A 270 11.38 7.10 -11.61
C LYS A 270 10.35 7.19 -10.48
N VAL A 271 10.54 6.39 -9.44
CA VAL A 271 9.67 6.41 -8.25
C VAL A 271 9.75 7.76 -7.54
N ARG A 272 10.95 8.32 -7.40
CA ARG A 272 11.15 9.66 -6.83
C ARG A 272 10.50 10.73 -7.69
N LEU A 273 10.67 10.68 -9.01
CA LEU A 273 10.03 11.62 -9.94
C LEU A 273 8.51 11.53 -9.83
N PHE A 274 7.95 10.32 -9.79
CA PHE A 274 6.52 10.09 -9.63
C PHE A 274 5.98 10.72 -8.33
N TYR A 275 6.69 10.56 -7.22
CA TYR A 275 6.35 11.21 -5.96
C TYR A 275 6.36 12.74 -6.08
N ILE A 276 7.42 13.34 -6.65
CA ILE A 276 7.53 14.79 -6.84
C ILE A 276 6.42 15.31 -7.74
N SER A 277 6.12 14.63 -8.86
CA SER A 277 5.04 15.00 -9.76
C SER A 277 3.69 14.98 -9.04
N THR A 278 3.42 13.95 -8.25
CA THR A 278 2.17 13.84 -7.47
C THR A 278 2.09 14.93 -6.40
N LEU A 279 3.21 15.27 -5.75
CA LEU A 279 3.31 16.37 -4.78
C LEU A 279 2.96 17.72 -5.43
N VAL A 280 3.54 18.02 -6.60
CA VAL A 280 3.27 19.25 -7.36
C VAL A 280 1.81 19.32 -7.79
N ILE A 281 1.26 18.24 -8.36
CA ILE A 281 -0.16 18.15 -8.73
C ILE A 281 -1.05 18.45 -7.52
N THR A 282 -0.68 17.97 -6.33
CA THR A 282 -1.44 18.22 -5.11
C THR A 282 -1.44 19.70 -4.73
N PHE A 283 -0.28 20.36 -4.77
CA PHE A 283 -0.19 21.80 -4.53
C PHE A 283 -1.01 22.61 -5.55
N ILE A 284 -0.98 22.22 -6.82
CA ILE A 284 -1.82 22.83 -7.87
C ILE A 284 -3.30 22.65 -7.54
N ASN A 285 -3.74 21.45 -7.16
CA ASN A 285 -5.12 21.18 -6.77
C ASN A 285 -5.54 22.03 -5.55
N ILE A 286 -4.69 22.16 -4.53
CA ILE A 286 -4.91 23.06 -3.39
C ILE A 286 -5.00 24.52 -3.84
N ALA A 287 -4.13 24.96 -4.75
CA ALA A 287 -4.13 26.32 -5.29
C ALA A 287 -5.40 26.62 -6.09
N LEU A 288 -5.96 25.64 -6.82
CA LEU A 288 -7.19 25.80 -7.60
C LEU A 288 -8.48 25.67 -6.76
N LEU A 289 -8.40 25.12 -5.54
CA LEU A 289 -9.54 24.99 -4.65
C LEU A 289 -10.13 26.35 -4.26
N LYS A 290 -11.41 26.54 -4.59
CA LYS A 290 -12.24 27.69 -4.18
C LYS A 290 -12.71 27.49 -2.73
N MET A 291 -11.88 27.85 -1.75
CA MET A 291 -12.17 27.77 -0.30
C MET A 291 -11.69 29.02 0.43
N LYS A 292 -12.17 29.23 1.68
CA LYS A 292 -11.70 30.31 2.56
C LYS A 292 -10.17 30.20 2.74
N ARG A 293 -9.47 31.34 2.63
CA ARG A 293 -7.99 31.41 2.67
C ARG A 293 -7.38 30.73 3.89
N LYS A 294 -8.01 30.85 5.07
CA LYS A 294 -7.54 30.23 6.33
C LYS A 294 -7.52 28.70 6.29
N THR A 295 -8.58 28.06 5.79
CA THR A 295 -8.65 26.60 5.67
C THR A 295 -7.66 26.10 4.62
N LYS A 296 -7.54 26.83 3.51
CA LYS A 296 -6.59 26.53 2.43
C LYS A 296 -5.14 26.60 2.92
N SER A 297 -4.78 27.63 3.70
CA SER A 297 -3.43 27.74 4.26
C SER A 297 -3.14 26.65 5.28
N ALA A 298 -4.12 26.28 6.12
CA ALA A 298 -3.95 25.17 7.06
C ALA A 298 -3.68 23.84 6.33
N ILE A 299 -4.48 23.52 5.31
CA ILE A 299 -4.29 22.32 4.48
C ILE A 299 -2.92 22.34 3.78
N ALA A 300 -2.55 23.48 3.18
CA ALA A 300 -1.26 23.63 2.51
C ALA A 300 -0.08 23.48 3.48
N PHE A 301 -0.21 24.00 4.70
CA PHE A 301 0.81 23.87 5.74
C PHE A 301 0.96 22.42 6.21
N THR A 302 -0.13 21.73 6.52
CA THR A 302 -0.11 20.30 6.87
C THR A 302 0.54 19.47 5.76
N PHE A 303 0.32 19.86 4.50
CA PHE A 303 0.91 19.20 3.36
C PHE A 303 2.41 19.50 3.19
N ALA A 304 2.83 20.75 3.39
CA ALA A 304 4.23 21.13 3.37
C ALA A 304 5.03 20.35 4.43
N MET A 305 4.44 20.09 5.61
CA MET A 305 5.06 19.23 6.62
C MET A 305 5.28 17.80 6.15
N ARG A 306 4.43 17.25 5.26
CA ARG A 306 4.63 15.93 4.66
C ARG A 306 5.74 15.91 3.61
N ALA A 307 6.14 17.06 3.07
CA ALA A 307 7.29 17.17 2.18
C ALA A 307 8.63 17.21 2.94
N VAL A 308 8.63 17.45 4.25
CA VAL A 308 9.87 17.56 5.05
C VAL A 308 10.75 16.30 4.97
N PRO A 309 10.23 15.07 5.15
CA PRO A 309 11.07 13.88 5.10
C PRO A 309 11.75 13.68 3.73
N PHE A 310 11.14 14.15 2.64
CA PHE A 310 11.77 14.11 1.32
C PHE A 310 13.10 14.88 1.29
N PHE A 311 13.15 16.06 1.92
CA PHE A 311 14.38 16.86 1.98
C PHE A 311 15.44 16.21 2.87
N ILE A 312 15.02 15.54 3.95
CA ILE A 312 15.92 14.81 4.85
C ILE A 312 16.56 13.63 4.10
N PHE A 313 15.75 12.78 3.44
CA PHE A 313 16.26 11.63 2.68
C PHE A 313 17.13 12.05 1.49
N SER A 314 16.77 13.12 0.79
CA SER A 314 17.55 13.59 -0.36
C SER A 314 18.94 14.07 0.05
N ARG A 315 19.10 14.67 1.23
CA ARG A 315 20.41 15.07 1.76
C ARG A 315 21.27 13.87 2.15
N SER A 316 20.67 12.85 2.78
CA SER A 316 21.40 11.65 3.18
C SER A 316 22.03 10.92 1.99
N VAL A 317 21.31 10.82 0.86
CA VAL A 317 21.80 10.12 -0.34
C VAL A 317 22.96 10.87 -1.02
N SER A 318 22.93 12.21 -1.02
CA SER A 318 24.01 13.02 -1.61
C SER A 318 25.33 12.87 -0.83
N SER A 319 25.27 12.69 0.49
CA SER A 319 26.48 12.55 1.32
C SER A 319 27.25 11.25 1.04
N THR A 320 26.59 10.20 0.56
CA THR A 320 27.23 8.91 0.23
C THR A 320 27.86 8.87 -1.16
N ARG A 321 27.58 9.85 -2.03
CA ARG A 321 28.10 9.89 -3.41
C ARG A 321 29.39 10.68 -3.59
N SER A 322 29.96 11.22 -2.52
CA SER A 322 31.34 11.68 -2.52
C SER A 322 32.22 10.55 -1.97
N PRO A 323 32.65 9.57 -2.79
CA PRO A 323 33.83 8.81 -2.45
C PRO A 323 34.94 9.85 -2.36
N SER A 324 35.40 10.13 -1.15
CA SER A 324 36.73 10.66 -0.97
C SER A 324 37.62 9.78 -1.84
N LEU A 325 38.21 10.40 -2.86
CA LEU A 325 39.31 9.85 -3.63
C LEU A 325 40.43 9.66 -2.60
N VAL A 326 40.37 8.58 -1.82
CA VAL A 326 41.48 8.17 -0.96
C VAL A 326 42.50 7.65 -1.94
N THR A 327 43.37 8.55 -2.38
CA THR A 327 44.58 8.20 -3.11
C THR A 327 45.36 7.18 -2.29
N PRO A 328 45.58 5.96 -2.80
CA PRO A 328 46.43 4.98 -2.15
C PRO A 328 47.89 5.39 -2.37
N SER A 329 48.34 6.43 -1.69
CA SER A 329 49.70 6.96 -1.83
C SER A 329 50.29 7.35 -0.48
N SER A 330 50.20 6.47 0.52
CA SER A 330 51.08 6.49 1.71
C SER A 330 50.90 5.23 2.59
N LEU A 331 51.16 4.05 2.03
CA LEU A 331 51.47 2.86 2.83
C LEU A 331 52.85 2.34 2.40
N ALA A 332 53.81 3.27 2.44
CA ALA A 332 55.22 3.00 2.60
C ALA A 332 55.56 3.33 4.07
N CYS A 333 55.48 2.32 4.95
CA CYS A 333 56.17 2.33 6.23
C CYS A 333 56.40 0.87 6.63
N SER A 334 57.63 0.44 6.39
CA SER A 334 58.50 -0.37 7.25
C SER A 334 57.83 -1.18 8.36
N ILE A 335 57.92 -2.52 8.30
CA ILE A 335 58.99 -3.32 8.93
C ILE A 335 59.06 -4.66 8.19
#